data_AF-A0A966SS73-F1
#
_entry.id   AF-A0A966SS73-F1
#
_cell.length_a   1.000
_cell.length_b   1.000
_cell.length_c   1.000
_cell.angle_alpha   90.00
_cell.angle_beta   90.00
_cell.angle_gamma   90.00
#
_symmetry.space_group_name_H-M   'P 1'
#
loop_
_entity.id
_entity.type
_entity.pdbx_description
1 polymer ?
#
loop_
_entity_poly.entity_id
_entity_poly.type
_entity_poly.pdbx_seq_one_letter_code
_entity_poly.pdbx_strand_id
1 'polypeptide(L)'
;FAVWGGISGVQSTLGALLTEGPAHGLSLARIASLVAAGPASRFGLSPRKGRIAVGADADLTLVATDEHTVLAQSDLHYRHLQSPYVGRSFTGHARRTILRGMTVAIDGKPVGDPKGRLVRPATHA
;
A
#
# COMPACT_ATOMS: atom_id res chain seq x y z
N PHE A 1 -26.16 -20.15 -2.12
CA PHE A 1 -24.73 -20.09 -1.74
C PHE A 1 -24.55 -18.97 -0.72
N ALA A 2 -24.10 -19.28 0.50
CA ALA A 2 -24.13 -18.34 1.64
C ALA A 2 -22.76 -17.73 2.02
N VAL A 3 -21.72 -17.93 1.20
CA VAL A 3 -20.40 -17.33 1.43
C VAL A 3 -19.86 -16.80 0.10
N TRP A 4 -19.64 -15.50 0.04
CA TRP A 4 -18.91 -14.84 -1.05
C TRP A 4 -17.41 -15.02 -0.80
N GLY A 5 -16.66 -15.44 -1.83
CA GLY A 5 -15.21 -15.54 -1.75
C GLY A 5 -14.57 -14.15 -1.85
N GLY A 6 -13.71 -13.81 -0.88
CA GLY A 6 -12.91 -12.59 -0.89
C GLY A 6 -12.80 -11.93 0.48
N ILE A 7 -11.61 -11.38 0.77
CA ILE A 7 -11.37 -10.56 1.98
C ILE A 7 -10.83 -9.19 1.56
N SER A 8 -11.25 -8.14 2.26
CA SER A 8 -10.74 -6.79 2.02
C SER A 8 -9.34 -6.64 2.61
N GLY A 9 -8.33 -6.48 1.74
CA GLY A 9 -6.92 -6.35 2.15
C GLY A 9 -6.23 -5.05 1.74
N VAL A 10 -6.77 -4.30 0.78
CA VAL A 10 -6.03 -3.21 0.11
C VAL A 10 -5.50 -2.12 1.06
N GLN A 11 -6.25 -1.79 2.11
CA GLN A 11 -5.83 -0.81 3.11
C GLN A 11 -4.82 -1.41 4.10
N SER A 12 -4.96 -2.69 4.42
CA SER A 12 -4.24 -3.35 5.53
C SER A 12 -2.94 -4.03 5.11
N THR A 13 -2.74 -4.35 3.83
CA THR A 13 -1.60 -5.16 3.35
C THR A 13 -0.24 -4.60 3.81
N LEU A 14 -0.01 -3.29 3.67
CA LEU A 14 1.28 -2.70 4.04
C LEU A 14 1.51 -2.77 5.56
N GLY A 15 0.50 -2.38 6.36
CA GLY A 15 0.59 -2.45 7.82
C GLY A 15 0.83 -3.88 8.32
N ALA A 16 0.13 -4.86 7.77
CA ALA A 16 0.33 -6.27 8.10
C ALA A 16 1.76 -6.76 7.78
N LEU A 17 2.31 -6.37 6.62
CA LEU A 17 3.68 -6.73 6.25
C LEU A 17 4.74 -6.03 7.10
N LEU A 18 4.53 -4.77 7.49
CA LEU A 18 5.43 -4.05 8.39
C LEU A 18 5.38 -4.63 9.81
N THR A 19 4.22 -5.12 10.24
CA THR A 19 4.02 -5.72 11.57
C THR A 19 4.67 -7.09 11.65
N GLU A 20 4.30 -8.00 10.75
CA GLU A 20 4.69 -9.42 10.84
C GLU A 20 6.02 -9.70 10.11
N GLY A 21 6.30 -8.97 9.03
CA GLY A 21 7.44 -9.23 8.15
C GLY A 21 8.79 -9.29 8.88
N PRO A 22 9.14 -8.30 9.73
CA PRO A 22 10.41 -8.31 10.46
C PRO A 22 10.59 -9.54 11.37
N ALA A 23 9.52 -10.00 12.04
CA ALA A 23 9.54 -11.21 12.86
C ALA A 23 9.80 -12.48 12.02
N HIS A 24 9.47 -12.43 10.73
CA HIS A 24 9.73 -13.49 9.75
C HIS A 24 10.97 -13.22 8.88
N GLY A 25 11.86 -12.31 9.28
CA GLY A 25 13.13 -12.03 8.61
C GLY A 25 13.03 -11.19 7.34
N LEU A 26 11.90 -10.51 7.10
CA LEU A 26 11.77 -9.58 5.98
C LEU A 26 12.36 -8.21 6.34
N SER A 27 13.34 -7.77 5.55
CA SER A 27 13.80 -6.38 5.61
C SER A 27 12.77 -5.42 4.99
N LEU A 28 12.84 -4.13 5.35
CA LEU A 28 12.00 -3.10 4.73
C LEU A 28 12.18 -3.03 3.20
N ALA A 29 13.41 -3.23 2.71
CA ALA A 29 13.69 -3.31 1.28
C ALA A 29 12.99 -4.52 0.63
N ARG A 30 12.92 -5.66 1.34
CA ARG A 30 12.18 -6.83 0.85
C ARG A 30 10.68 -6.58 0.83
N ILE A 31 10.12 -5.93 1.85
CA ILE A 31 8.71 -5.52 1.88
C ILE A 31 8.40 -4.60 0.69
N ALA A 32 9.21 -3.56 0.47
CA ALA A 32 9.06 -2.65 -0.67
C ALA A 32 9.15 -3.39 -2.02
N SER A 33 10.01 -4.41 -2.12
CA SER A 33 10.08 -5.27 -3.30
C SER A 33 8.79 -6.06 -3.51
N LEU A 34 8.21 -6.64 -2.46
CA LEU A 34 6.97 -7.42 -2.55
C LEU A 34 5.75 -6.57 -2.95
N VAL A 35 5.64 -5.35 -2.43
CA VAL A 35 4.43 -4.51 -2.63
C VAL A 35 4.55 -3.49 -3.76
N ALA A 36 5.75 -3.21 -4.25
CA ALA A 36 5.97 -2.19 -5.28
C ALA A 36 6.85 -2.66 -6.45
N ALA A 37 8.12 -2.98 -6.19
CA ALA A 37 9.08 -3.25 -7.29
C ALA A 37 8.77 -4.54 -8.06
N GLY A 38 8.40 -5.61 -7.35
CA GLY A 38 8.05 -6.91 -7.91
C GLY A 38 6.84 -6.81 -8.85
N PRO A 39 5.69 -6.28 -8.39
CA PRO A 39 4.53 -6.03 -9.25
C PRO A 39 4.86 -5.12 -10.43
N ALA A 40 5.58 -4.02 -10.22
CA ALA A 40 5.96 -3.12 -11.31
C ALA A 40 6.79 -3.83 -12.39
N SER A 41 7.74 -4.68 -11.99
CA SER A 41 8.50 -5.50 -12.93
C SER A 41 7.64 -6.55 -13.62
N ARG A 42 6.81 -7.27 -12.86
CA ARG A 42 5.99 -8.38 -13.38
C ARG A 42 4.99 -7.92 -14.43
N PHE A 43 4.46 -6.70 -14.28
CA PHE A 43 3.47 -6.11 -15.19
C PHE A 43 4.08 -5.14 -16.21
N GLY A 44 5.40 -5.10 -16.39
CA GLY A 44 6.05 -4.27 -17.41
C GLY A 44 5.93 -2.75 -17.18
N LEU A 45 5.82 -2.33 -15.91
CA LEU A 45 5.70 -0.94 -15.49
C LEU A 45 7.04 -0.33 -15.03
N SER A 46 8.06 -1.16 -14.85
CA SER A 46 9.45 -0.72 -14.66
C SER A 46 10.00 -0.08 -15.95
N PRO A 47 10.90 0.92 -15.87
CA PRO A 47 11.46 1.52 -14.65
C PRO A 47 10.59 2.63 -14.04
N ARG A 48 9.44 2.94 -14.65
CA ARG A 48 8.60 4.10 -14.28
C ARG A 48 7.90 3.93 -12.93
N LYS A 49 7.59 2.69 -12.51
CA LYS A 49 6.91 2.36 -11.24
C LYS A 49 7.77 1.49 -10.35
N GLY A 50 7.46 1.50 -9.05
CA GLY A 50 8.03 0.57 -8.06
C GLY A 50 9.49 0.86 -7.68
N ARG A 51 9.99 2.07 -7.94
CA ARG A 51 11.37 2.47 -7.63
C ARG A 51 11.44 3.96 -7.28
N ILE A 52 12.36 4.29 -6.37
CA ILE A 52 12.78 5.67 -6.10
C ILE A 52 14.04 5.94 -6.92
N ALA A 53 13.89 6.61 -8.05
CA ALA A 53 14.98 6.98 -8.96
C ALA A 53 14.57 8.17 -9.82
N VAL A 54 15.55 8.89 -10.35
CA VAL A 54 15.32 9.95 -11.34
C VAL A 54 14.59 9.36 -12.55
N GLY A 55 13.52 10.03 -13.00
CA GLY A 55 12.68 9.60 -14.12
C GLY A 55 11.53 8.64 -13.76
N ALA A 56 11.49 8.09 -12.54
CA ALA A 56 10.33 7.34 -12.05
C ALA A 56 9.16 8.27 -11.70
N ASP A 57 7.92 7.76 -11.77
CA ASP A 57 6.77 8.50 -11.26
C ASP A 57 6.92 8.66 -9.74
N ALA A 58 6.66 9.86 -9.22
CA ALA A 58 6.72 10.18 -7.79
C ALA A 58 5.52 9.60 -7.01
N ASP A 59 5.39 8.27 -7.06
CA ASP A 59 4.44 7.46 -6.31
C ASP A 59 5.15 6.91 -5.07
N LEU A 60 5.00 7.61 -3.94
CA LEU A 60 5.79 7.40 -2.73
C LEU A 60 4.86 7.27 -1.51
N THR A 61 5.26 6.45 -0.56
CA THR A 61 4.61 6.37 0.75
C THR A 61 5.65 6.64 1.83
N LEU A 62 5.40 7.63 2.67
CA LEU A 62 6.13 7.86 3.90
C LEU A 62 5.53 6.95 4.97
N VAL A 63 6.36 6.13 5.59
CA VAL A 63 5.95 5.09 6.53
C VAL A 63 6.59 5.39 7.88
N ALA A 64 5.78 5.45 8.94
CA ALA A 64 6.28 5.33 10.31
C ALA A 64 6.47 3.85 10.59
N THR A 65 7.63 3.42 11.10
CA THR A 65 7.97 2.00 11.30
C THR A 65 7.94 1.56 12.76
N ASP A 66 7.76 2.50 13.67
CA ASP A 66 7.87 2.36 15.12
C ASP A 66 6.57 2.74 15.85
N GLU A 67 5.54 3.16 15.12
CA GLU A 67 4.25 3.55 15.68
C GLU A 67 3.26 2.40 15.70
N HIS A 68 2.49 2.29 16.79
CA HIS A 68 1.50 1.23 16.96
C HIS A 68 0.07 1.77 16.86
N THR A 69 -0.78 1.07 16.09
CA THR A 69 -2.20 1.44 15.93
C THR A 69 -3.07 0.20 15.96
N VAL A 70 -4.18 0.21 16.69
CA VAL A 70 -5.21 -0.84 16.60
C VAL A 70 -6.21 -0.46 15.53
N LEU A 71 -6.45 -1.35 14.56
CA LEU A 71 -7.42 -1.08 13.48
C LEU A 71 -8.85 -1.21 14.02
N ALA A 72 -9.55 -0.09 14.19
CA ALA A 72 -10.97 -0.09 14.52
C ALA A 72 -11.82 -0.24 13.24
N GLN A 73 -13.06 -0.70 13.40
CA GLN A 73 -14.00 -0.78 12.28
C GLN A 73 -14.30 0.61 11.67
N SER A 74 -14.27 1.67 12.49
CA SER A 74 -14.42 3.07 12.06
C SER A 74 -13.28 3.59 11.18
N ASP A 75 -12.14 2.91 11.18
CA ASP A 75 -10.96 3.32 10.40
C ASP A 75 -10.99 2.74 8.98
N LEU A 76 -11.95 1.85 8.69
CA LEU A 76 -12.04 1.19 7.39
C LEU A 76 -12.54 2.16 6.32
N HIS A 77 -11.78 2.28 5.24
CA HIS A 77 -12.15 3.01 4.03
C HIS A 77 -12.84 2.12 2.98
N TYR A 78 -13.23 0.90 3.37
CA TYR A 78 -13.91 -0.04 2.50
C TYR A 78 -15.39 0.32 2.33
N ARG A 79 -15.96 0.04 1.14
CA ARG A 79 -17.40 0.20 0.90
C ARG A 79 -18.24 -0.66 1.85
N HIS A 80 -17.78 -1.88 2.13
CA HIS A 80 -18.34 -2.75 3.15
C HIS A 80 -17.37 -2.77 4.32
N LEU A 81 -17.82 -2.27 5.48
CA LEU A 81 -16.99 -2.05 6.68
C LEU A 81 -16.67 -3.37 7.40
N GLN A 82 -16.03 -4.29 6.68
CA GLN A 82 -15.62 -5.61 7.16
C GLN A 82 -14.16 -5.84 6.78
N SER A 83 -13.37 -6.27 7.76
CA SER A 83 -11.97 -6.63 7.58
C SER A 83 -11.60 -7.72 8.58
N PRO A 84 -10.86 -8.76 8.18
CA PRO A 84 -10.35 -9.76 9.12
C PRO A 84 -9.31 -9.19 10.10
N TYR A 85 -8.85 -7.96 9.86
CA TYR A 85 -7.85 -7.27 10.66
C TYR A 85 -8.46 -6.33 11.71
N VAL A 86 -9.79 -6.16 11.79
CA VAL A 86 -10.39 -5.33 12.86
C VAL A 86 -9.98 -5.87 14.24
N GLY A 87 -9.54 -4.99 15.12
CA GLY A 87 -9.05 -5.32 16.46
C GLY A 87 -7.59 -5.78 16.50
N ARG A 88 -6.91 -5.92 15.35
CA ARG A 88 -5.47 -6.23 15.32
C ARG A 88 -4.66 -4.95 15.52
N SER A 89 -3.52 -5.09 16.19
CA SER A 89 -2.50 -4.05 16.29
C SER A 89 -1.56 -4.13 15.08
N PHE A 90 -1.23 -2.99 14.49
CA PHE A 90 -0.19 -2.86 13.48
C PHE A 90 0.99 -2.07 14.03
N THR A 91 2.19 -2.53 13.70
CA THR A 91 3.45 -1.80 13.86
C THR A 91 3.80 -1.18 12.52
N GLY A 92 3.65 0.13 12.46
CA GLY A 92 3.92 0.96 11.32
C GLY A 92 2.72 1.17 10.38
N HIS A 93 2.64 2.38 9.84
CA HIS A 93 1.56 2.79 8.95
C HIS A 93 1.99 3.90 7.99
N ALA A 94 1.18 4.13 6.96
CA ALA A 94 1.39 5.19 5.99
C ALA A 94 1.03 6.56 6.59
N ARG A 95 2.06 7.38 6.87
CA ARG A 95 1.91 8.78 7.31
C ARG A 95 1.51 9.70 6.16
N ARG A 96 2.01 9.44 4.97
CA ARG A 96 1.67 10.21 3.77
C ARG A 96 1.76 9.36 2.54
N THR A 97 0.77 9.46 1.66
CA THR A 97 0.81 8.85 0.33
C THR A 97 0.84 9.94 -0.72
N ILE A 98 1.81 9.83 -1.62
CA ILE A 98 2.08 10.76 -2.69
C ILE A 98 1.87 10.01 -4.00
N LEU A 99 1.04 10.56 -4.89
CA LEU A 99 0.74 10.03 -6.20
C LEU A 99 1.20 11.05 -7.24
N ARG A 100 2.25 10.69 -8.02
CA ARG A 100 2.88 11.57 -9.02
C ARG A 100 3.17 12.98 -8.49
N GLY A 101 3.73 13.04 -7.28
CA GLY A 101 4.12 14.30 -6.62
C GLY A 101 2.98 15.00 -5.87
N MET A 102 1.74 14.52 -5.95
CA MET A 102 0.61 15.12 -5.22
C MET A 102 0.27 14.30 -3.98
N THR A 103 0.05 14.94 -2.85
CA THR A 103 -0.43 14.24 -1.64
C THR A 103 -1.88 13.82 -1.83
N VAL A 104 -2.15 12.53 -1.60
CA VAL A 104 -3.48 11.92 -1.74
C VAL A 104 -3.98 11.24 -0.48
N ALA A 105 -3.12 11.04 0.51
CA ALA A 105 -3.53 10.64 1.85
C ALA A 105 -2.56 11.18 2.92
N ILE A 106 -3.09 11.50 4.10
CA ILE A 106 -2.35 11.91 5.30
C ILE A 106 -2.87 11.07 6.47
N ASP A 107 -1.97 10.46 7.22
CA ASP A 107 -2.27 9.59 8.38
C ASP A 107 -3.37 8.56 8.06
N GLY A 108 -3.18 7.83 6.95
CA GLY A 108 -4.13 6.83 6.46
C GLY A 108 -5.41 7.36 5.82
N LYS A 109 -5.72 8.66 5.94
CA LYS A 109 -6.97 9.25 5.44
C LYS A 109 -6.79 9.84 4.04
N PRO A 110 -7.60 9.42 3.04
CA PRO A 110 -7.60 10.03 1.71
C PRO A 110 -7.93 11.53 1.75
N VAL A 111 -7.28 12.31 0.90
CA VAL A 111 -7.51 13.76 0.75
C VAL A 111 -7.67 14.15 -0.71
N GLY A 112 -8.59 15.08 -0.96
CA GLY A 112 -8.91 15.58 -2.30
C GLY A 112 -9.62 14.55 -3.19
N ASP A 113 -9.85 14.94 -4.44
CA ASP A 113 -10.56 14.10 -5.41
C ASP A 113 -9.69 12.96 -5.96
N PRO A 114 -10.29 11.85 -6.40
CA PRO A 114 -9.58 10.76 -7.08
C PRO A 114 -8.79 11.26 -8.29
N LYS A 115 -7.49 10.97 -8.33
CA LYS A 115 -6.58 11.41 -9.42
C LYS A 115 -6.06 10.25 -10.27
N GLY A 116 -6.70 9.08 -10.24
CA GLY A 116 -6.23 7.89 -10.96
C GLY A 116 -6.08 8.08 -12.47
N ARG A 117 -5.15 7.34 -13.09
CA ARG A 117 -5.09 7.20 -14.55
C ARG A 117 -4.72 5.78 -14.93
N LEU A 118 -5.20 5.31 -16.07
CA LEU A 118 -4.74 4.04 -16.64
C LEU A 118 -3.24 4.13 -16.92
N VAL A 119 -2.49 3.14 -16.44
CA VAL A 119 -1.09 2.94 -16.78
C VAL A 119 -1.01 1.69 -17.64
N ARG A 120 -0.25 1.76 -18.73
CA ARG A 120 -0.02 0.63 -19.62
C ARG A 120 1.43 0.14 -19.47
N PRO A 121 1.69 -1.16 -19.63
CA PRO A 121 3.05 -1.65 -19.76
C PRO A 121 3.76 -0.90 -20.88
N ALA A 122 5.07 -0.67 -20.73
CA ALA A 122 5.86 -0.24 -21.87
C ALA A 122 5.70 -1.30 -22.97
N THR A 123 5.24 -0.89 -24.15
CA THR A 123 5.23 -1.78 -25.30
C THR A 123 6.68 -2.15 -25.59
N HIS A 124 7.04 -3.42 -25.40
CA HIS A 124 8.30 -3.91 -25.92
C HIS A 124 8.26 -3.72 -27.44
N ALA A 125 9.08 -2.81 -27.95
CA ALA A 125 9.46 -2.81 -29.37
C ALA A 125 10.42 -3.98 -29.60
#